data_AF-A0AAV0YGS6-F1
#
_entry.id   AF-A0AAV0YGS6-F1
#
_cell.length_a   1.000
_cell.length_b   1.000
_cell.length_c   1.000
_cell.angle_alpha   90.00
_cell.angle_beta   90.00
_cell.angle_gamma   90.00
#
_symmetry.space_group_name_H-M   'P 1'
#
loop_
_entity.id
_entity.type
_entity.pdbx_description
1 polymer ?
#
loop_
_entity_poly.entity_id
_entity_poly.type
_entity_poly.pdbx_seq_one_letter_code
_entity_poly.pdbx_strand_id
1 'polypeptide(L)'
;MNKRWTPKFAWLVQVHKPRSKTNSQTQRHNPDLLIVISGLNFDNDLSFLKKRTLDLNFTNKLVYEAHIYSFSGNQNSWNLLPVNWVCSSDIEILKDQAGFLISGDNPVPLFISEFGYDMTGVNSMDN
;
A
#
# COMPACT_ATOMS: atom_id res chain seq x y z
N MET A 1 -31.61 22.90 -10.73
CA MET A 1 -30.15 22.98 -10.57
C MET A 1 -29.58 21.57 -10.63
N ASN A 2 -29.12 21.12 -11.81
CA ASN A 2 -28.52 19.80 -11.97
C ASN A 2 -27.01 19.92 -11.78
N LYS A 3 -26.49 19.45 -10.63
CA LYS A 3 -25.05 19.26 -10.45
C LYS A 3 -24.63 18.04 -11.28
N ARG A 4 -24.17 18.32 -12.49
CA ARG A 4 -23.56 17.33 -13.38
C ARG A 4 -22.28 16.84 -12.71
N TRP A 5 -22.27 15.58 -12.26
CA TRP A 5 -21.05 14.89 -11.88
C TRP A 5 -20.21 14.70 -13.14
N THR A 6 -19.22 15.57 -13.34
CA THR A 6 -18.15 15.31 -14.32
C THR A 6 -17.10 14.45 -13.61
N PRO A 7 -16.88 13.20 -14.03
CA PRO A 7 -15.78 12.42 -13.49
C PRO A 7 -14.48 13.10 -13.92
N LYS A 8 -13.84 13.80 -12.99
CA LYS A 8 -12.44 14.16 -13.16
C LYS A 8 -11.67 12.86 -12.98
N PHE A 9 -11.15 12.32 -14.07
CA PHE A 9 -10.25 11.17 -14.02
C PHE A 9 -9.03 11.55 -13.18
N ALA A 10 -8.97 11.05 -11.95
CA ALA A 10 -7.78 11.14 -11.11
C ALA A 10 -6.81 10.08 -11.61
N TRP A 11 -5.75 10.50 -12.30
CA TRP A 11 -4.64 9.61 -12.62
C TRP A 11 -3.76 9.43 -11.38
N LEU A 12 -3.30 8.22 -11.13
CA LEU A 12 -2.39 7.90 -10.04
C LEU A 12 -0.97 8.36 -10.41
N VAL A 13 -0.27 9.05 -9.52
CA VAL A 13 1.19 9.21 -9.65
C VAL A 13 1.84 8.40 -8.55
N GLN A 14 2.44 7.26 -8.94
CA GLN A 14 3.18 6.40 -8.04
C GLN A 14 4.62 6.90 -7.91
N VAL A 15 5.02 7.24 -6.69
CA VAL A 15 6.37 7.75 -6.41
C VAL A 15 7.20 6.65 -5.76
N HIS A 16 7.95 5.91 -6.57
CA HIS A 16 8.94 4.97 -6.07
C HIS A 16 10.15 5.75 -5.52
N LYS A 17 10.22 5.85 -4.19
CA LYS A 17 11.22 6.55 -3.35
C LYS A 17 10.97 8.05 -3.13
N PRO A 18 10.99 8.52 -1.86
CA PRO A 18 10.79 9.92 -1.55
C PRO A 18 12.04 10.74 -1.96
N ARG A 19 11.95 11.50 -3.05
CA ARG A 19 12.84 12.65 -3.31
C ARG A 19 12.14 13.95 -2.90
N SER A 20 12.90 14.75 -2.14
CA SER A 20 12.66 16.04 -1.47
C SER A 20 11.43 16.93 -1.77
N LYS A 21 10.83 17.40 -0.65
CA LYS A 21 10.45 18.77 -0.21
C LYS A 21 9.69 19.76 -1.11
N THR A 22 9.32 19.42 -2.34
CA THR A 22 8.62 20.35 -3.24
C THR A 22 7.37 19.73 -3.84
N ASN A 23 6.34 20.55 -4.07
CA ASN A 23 5.21 20.15 -4.91
C ASN A 23 5.77 19.53 -6.20
N SER A 24 5.38 18.29 -6.51
CA SER A 24 5.84 17.65 -7.73
C SER A 24 5.48 18.52 -8.94
N GLN A 25 6.32 18.55 -9.98
CA GLN A 25 5.99 19.30 -11.19
C GLN A 25 4.62 18.87 -11.72
N THR A 26 4.30 17.59 -11.61
CA THR A 26 2.99 17.00 -11.93
C THR A 26 1.84 17.70 -11.20
N GLN A 27 2.01 18.03 -9.92
CA GLN A 27 0.99 18.70 -9.12
C GLN A 27 0.76 20.17 -9.54
N ARG A 28 1.77 20.83 -10.10
CA ARG A 28 1.61 22.18 -10.67
C ARG A 28 0.77 22.17 -11.94
N HIS A 29 0.81 21.07 -12.70
CA HIS A 29 0.06 20.91 -13.93
C HIS A 29 -1.36 20.38 -13.70
N ASN A 30 -1.53 19.45 -12.77
CA ASN A 30 -2.84 18.96 -12.37
C ASN A 30 -2.91 18.85 -10.85
N PRO A 31 -3.51 19.85 -10.16
CA PRO A 31 -3.61 19.83 -8.72
C PRO A 31 -4.63 18.82 -8.19
N ASP A 32 -5.48 18.21 -9.02
CA ASP A 32 -6.51 17.26 -8.57
C ASP A 32 -5.97 15.83 -8.38
N LEU A 33 -4.68 15.60 -8.64
CA LEU A 33 -4.08 14.26 -8.56
C LEU A 33 -3.85 13.82 -7.11
N LEU A 34 -4.10 12.53 -6.87
CA LEU A 34 -3.67 11.82 -5.68
C LEU A 34 -2.21 11.40 -5.84
N ILE A 35 -1.47 11.45 -4.75
CA ILE A 35 -0.10 10.98 -4.67
C ILE A 35 -0.12 9.66 -3.90
N VAL A 36 0.31 8.60 -4.59
CA VAL A 36 0.42 7.27 -4.01
C VAL A 36 1.87 6.98 -3.70
N ILE A 37 2.13 6.63 -2.44
CA ILE A 37 3.46 6.28 -1.95
C ILE A 37 3.47 4.81 -1.57
N SER A 38 4.29 4.06 -2.29
CA SER A 38 4.51 2.64 -2.10
C SER A 38 5.42 2.35 -0.90
N GLY A 39 5.27 1.15 -0.35
CA GLY A 39 6.17 0.61 0.65
C GLY A 39 7.58 0.34 0.10
N LEU A 40 8.42 -0.24 0.95
CA LEU A 40 9.69 -0.86 0.55
C LEU A 40 9.49 -2.37 0.42
N ASN A 41 10.49 -3.07 -0.12
CA ASN A 41 10.50 -4.54 -0.23
C ASN A 41 9.27 -5.09 -0.96
N PHE A 42 9.26 -4.93 -2.30
CA PHE A 42 8.11 -5.27 -3.16
C PHE A 42 6.83 -4.54 -2.74
N ASP A 43 6.99 -3.31 -2.27
CA ASP A 43 5.93 -2.42 -1.81
C ASP A 43 5.11 -2.95 -0.64
N ASN A 44 5.60 -3.95 0.10
CA ASN A 44 4.91 -4.52 1.25
C ASN A 44 5.12 -3.69 2.54
N ASP A 45 6.28 -3.05 2.70
CA ASP A 45 6.77 -2.54 3.99
C ASP A 45 6.75 -1.01 4.11
N LEU A 46 5.76 -0.49 4.84
CA LEU A 46 5.64 0.92 5.23
C LEU A 46 6.08 1.18 6.67
N SER A 47 6.68 0.20 7.37
CA SER A 47 7.04 0.28 8.79
C SER A 47 8.05 1.40 9.09
N PHE A 48 8.80 1.87 8.10
CA PHE A 48 9.69 3.02 8.23
C PHE A 48 8.95 4.29 8.68
N LEU A 49 7.65 4.42 8.35
CA LEU A 49 6.81 5.54 8.76
C LEU A 49 6.51 5.55 10.26
N LYS A 50 6.64 4.41 10.96
CA LYS A 50 6.54 4.35 12.42
C LYS A 50 7.64 5.15 13.11
N LYS A 51 8.82 5.23 12.48
CA LYS A 51 9.99 5.92 13.02
C LYS A 51 10.12 7.34 12.49
N ARG A 52 9.69 7.56 11.24
CA ARG A 52 9.88 8.84 10.56
C ARG A 52 8.74 9.10 9.58
N THR A 53 7.96 10.14 9.85
CA THR A 53 6.99 10.66 8.90
C THR A 53 7.69 11.31 7.71
N LEU A 54 7.04 11.27 6.54
CA LEU A 54 7.53 11.96 5.36
C LEU A 54 7.22 13.46 5.47
N ASP A 55 8.25 14.29 5.32
CA ASP A 55 8.11 15.75 5.26
C ASP A 55 7.62 16.15 3.86
N LEU A 56 6.30 16.02 3.67
CA LEU A 56 5.60 16.29 2.41
C LEU A 56 4.62 17.44 2.57
N ASN A 57 4.59 18.33 1.59
CA ASN A 57 3.68 19.48 1.58
C ASN A 57 2.42 19.21 0.75
N PHE A 58 1.79 18.04 0.96
CA PHE A 58 0.59 17.61 0.25
C PHE A 58 -0.56 17.41 1.23
N THR A 59 -1.38 18.45 1.46
CA THR A 59 -2.57 18.33 2.30
C THR A 59 -3.68 17.58 1.56
N ASN A 60 -4.28 16.56 2.19
CA ASN A 60 -5.46 15.82 1.72
C ASN A 60 -5.34 15.13 0.34
N LYS A 61 -4.12 14.80 -0.10
CA LYS A 61 -3.87 14.14 -1.39
C LYS A 61 -2.98 12.91 -1.30
N LEU A 62 -2.50 12.61 -0.10
CA LEU A 62 -1.59 11.51 0.15
C LEU A 62 -2.37 10.22 0.43
N VAL A 63 -1.99 9.16 -0.27
CA VAL A 63 -2.46 7.79 -0.05
C VAL A 63 -1.21 6.91 0.00
N TYR A 64 -1.15 5.98 0.95
CA TYR A 64 -0.12 4.96 0.96
C TYR A 64 -0.64 3.70 0.29
N GLU A 65 0.25 2.92 -0.32
CA GLU A 65 -0.12 1.62 -0.85
C GLU A 65 0.75 0.49 -0.33
N ALA A 66 0.17 -0.71 -0.28
CA ALA A 66 0.88 -1.94 0.02
C ALA A 66 0.41 -3.09 -0.87
N HIS A 67 1.30 -4.05 -1.11
CA HIS A 67 1.01 -5.28 -1.85
C HIS A 67 0.85 -6.47 -0.90
N ILE A 68 0.08 -7.48 -1.33
CA ILE A 68 -0.13 -8.73 -0.56
C ILE A 68 -0.20 -9.93 -1.49
N TYR A 69 0.81 -10.79 -1.44
CA TYR A 69 0.86 -12.04 -2.19
C TYR A 69 1.09 -13.23 -1.26
N SER A 70 0.89 -14.45 -1.77
CA SER A 70 1.24 -15.70 -1.05
C SER A 70 2.72 -15.76 -0.63
N PHE A 71 3.59 -15.03 -1.34
CA PHE A 71 5.02 -14.90 -1.01
C PHE A 71 5.38 -13.66 -0.16
N SER A 72 4.41 -12.84 0.27
CA SER A 72 4.70 -11.66 1.11
C SER A 72 5.20 -12.03 2.50
N GLY A 73 4.86 -13.22 3.00
CA GLY A 73 5.37 -13.82 4.22
C GLY A 73 6.51 -14.81 4.00
N ASN A 74 6.65 -15.79 4.90
CA ASN A 74 7.56 -16.91 4.67
C ASN A 74 6.87 -17.96 3.79
N GLN A 75 7.12 -17.89 2.49
CA GLN A 75 6.54 -18.81 1.51
C GLN A 75 6.75 -20.29 1.86
N ASN A 76 7.88 -20.65 2.51
CA ASN A 76 8.12 -22.04 2.90
C ASN A 76 7.18 -22.56 4.00
N SER A 77 6.53 -21.67 4.74
CA SER A 77 5.64 -22.03 5.84
C SER A 77 4.35 -22.70 5.37
N TRP A 78 3.90 -22.45 4.14
CA TRP A 78 2.68 -23.05 3.60
C TRP A 78 2.71 -24.59 3.55
N ASN A 79 3.89 -25.21 3.39
CA ASN A 79 4.04 -26.68 3.44
C ASN A 79 4.48 -27.22 4.81
N LEU A 80 4.87 -26.35 5.74
CA LEU A 80 5.46 -26.77 7.02
C LEU A 80 4.51 -26.59 8.21
N LEU A 81 3.54 -25.67 8.10
CA LEU A 81 2.67 -25.27 9.19
C LEU A 81 1.19 -25.40 8.79
N PRO A 82 0.28 -25.55 9.77
CA PRO A 82 -1.15 -25.45 9.51
C PRO A 82 -1.51 -24.12 8.82
N VAL A 83 -2.37 -24.19 7.80
CA VAL A 83 -2.77 -23.03 6.98
C VAL A 83 -3.28 -21.87 7.82
N ASN A 84 -4.08 -22.13 8.86
CA ASN A 84 -4.59 -21.09 9.74
C ASN A 84 -3.48 -20.35 10.52
N TRP A 85 -2.35 -20.99 10.78
CA TRP A 85 -1.19 -20.35 11.42
C TRP A 85 -0.45 -19.46 10.45
N VAL A 86 -0.24 -19.93 9.22
CA VAL A 86 0.39 -19.12 8.16
C VAL A 86 -0.46 -17.90 7.85
N CYS A 87 -1.77 -18.06 7.65
CA CYS A 87 -2.68 -16.93 7.45
C CYS A 87 -2.66 -15.93 8.61
N SER A 88 -2.62 -16.41 9.87
CA SER A 88 -2.53 -15.53 11.04
C SER A 88 -1.23 -14.74 11.04
N SER A 89 -0.11 -15.41 10.75
CA SER A 89 1.21 -14.79 10.66
C SER A 89 1.27 -13.73 9.57
N ASP A 90 0.76 -14.02 8.37
CA ASP A 90 0.80 -13.08 7.25
C ASP A 90 -0.10 -11.85 7.49
N ILE A 91 -1.25 -12.04 8.14
CA ILE A 91 -2.11 -10.93 8.57
C ILE A 91 -1.40 -10.07 9.62
N GLU A 92 -0.65 -10.66 10.54
CA GLU A 92 0.15 -9.91 11.53
C GLU A 92 1.28 -9.12 10.86
N ILE A 93 1.97 -9.72 9.89
CA ILE A 93 2.99 -9.05 9.08
C ILE A 93 2.38 -7.85 8.35
N LEU A 94 1.25 -8.02 7.67
CA LEU A 94 0.54 -6.93 6.99
C LEU A 94 0.15 -5.81 7.94
N LYS A 95 -0.39 -6.16 9.12
CA LYS A 95 -0.77 -5.18 10.15
C LYS A 95 0.43 -4.39 10.61
N ASP A 96 1.55 -5.06 10.86
CA ASP A 96 2.77 -4.42 11.30
C ASP A 96 3.38 -3.56 10.19
N GLN A 97 3.41 -4.04 8.96
CA GLN A 97 4.08 -3.38 7.85
C GLN A 97 3.27 -2.22 7.27
N ALA A 98 1.95 -2.32 7.19
CA ALA A 98 1.11 -1.31 6.54
C ALA A 98 -0.16 -0.97 7.34
N GLY A 99 -0.81 -1.96 7.96
CA GLY A 99 -2.11 -1.78 8.62
C GLY A 99 -2.12 -0.77 9.77
N PHE A 100 -0.98 -0.53 10.43
CA PHE A 100 -0.88 0.50 11.48
C PHE A 100 -1.27 1.90 11.00
N LEU A 101 -1.18 2.17 9.69
CA LEU A 101 -1.54 3.45 9.09
C LEU A 101 -3.04 3.77 9.16
N ILE A 102 -3.90 2.76 9.24
CA ILE A 102 -5.36 2.93 9.31
C ILE A 102 -5.92 2.78 10.73
N SER A 103 -5.10 2.33 11.69
CA SER A 103 -5.54 2.02 13.06
C SER A 103 -4.95 2.94 14.15
N GLY A 104 -4.08 3.88 13.80
CA GLY A 104 -3.46 4.81 14.75
C GLY A 104 -4.31 6.07 15.03
N ASP A 105 -3.78 6.98 15.85
CA ASP A 105 -4.46 8.23 16.25
C ASP A 105 -4.73 9.19 15.08
N ASN A 106 -3.92 9.10 14.03
CA ASN A 106 -4.05 9.90 12.81
C ASN A 106 -4.10 8.95 11.61
N PRO A 107 -5.26 8.31 11.34
CA PRO A 107 -5.36 7.34 10.27
C PRO A 107 -5.16 8.05 8.93
N VAL A 108 -4.40 7.41 8.05
CA VAL A 108 -4.17 7.87 6.67
C VAL A 108 -4.70 6.82 5.70
N PRO A 109 -5.16 7.22 4.49
CA PRO A 109 -5.64 6.25 3.51
C PRO A 109 -4.56 5.24 3.13
N LEU A 110 -4.91 3.96 3.22
CA LEU A 110 -4.11 2.84 2.74
C LEU A 110 -4.88 2.14 1.61
N PHE A 111 -4.22 1.95 0.48
CA PHE A 111 -4.74 1.26 -0.69
C PHE A 111 -3.97 -0.03 -0.91
N ILE A 112 -4.65 -1.18 -0.89
CA ILE A 112 -4.03 -2.44 -1.35
C ILE A 112 -4.17 -2.47 -2.87
N SER A 113 -3.11 -2.09 -3.57
CA SER A 113 -3.10 -1.89 -5.02
C SER A 113 -2.83 -3.17 -5.79
N GLU A 114 -2.07 -4.11 -5.20
CA GLU A 114 -1.82 -5.42 -5.76
C GLU A 114 -2.05 -6.52 -4.72
N PHE A 115 -2.75 -7.56 -5.14
CA PHE A 115 -2.92 -8.78 -4.36
C PHE A 115 -3.22 -9.98 -5.26
N GLY A 116 -2.79 -11.17 -4.84
CA GLY A 116 -3.06 -12.38 -5.60
C GLY A 116 -2.39 -13.63 -5.06
N TYR A 117 -2.89 -14.78 -5.49
CA TYR A 117 -2.36 -16.11 -5.24
C TYR A 117 -2.74 -17.03 -6.41
N ASP A 118 -1.98 -18.10 -6.62
CA ASP A 118 -2.16 -19.05 -7.71
C ASP A 118 -3.24 -20.08 -7.37
N MET A 119 -4.46 -19.91 -7.88
CA MET A 119 -5.55 -20.87 -7.59
C MET A 119 -5.52 -22.14 -8.47
N THR A 120 -4.45 -22.41 -9.22
CA THR A 120 -4.41 -23.57 -10.13
C THR A 120 -4.21 -24.90 -9.42
N GLY A 121 -3.76 -24.91 -8.17
CA GLY A 121 -3.51 -26.13 -7.40
C GLY A 121 -2.16 -26.78 -7.70
N VAL A 122 -1.29 -26.15 -8.51
CA VAL A 122 -0.03 -26.73 -8.97
C VAL A 122 1.08 -26.63 -7.91
N ASN A 123 1.14 -25.52 -7.17
CA ASN A 123 2.12 -25.31 -6.11
C ASN A 123 1.44 -24.88 -4.81
N SER A 124 1.44 -25.75 -3.81
CA SER A 124 0.81 -25.49 -2.50
C SER A 124 1.38 -24.28 -1.75
N MET A 125 2.57 -23.79 -2.12
CA MET A 125 3.14 -22.57 -1.56
C MET A 125 2.67 -21.29 -2.24
N ASP A 126 2.15 -21.40 -3.46
CA ASP A 126 1.65 -20.27 -4.24
C ASP A 126 0.12 -20.21 -4.24
N ASN A 127 -0.54 -21.33 -3.90
CA ASN A 127 -1.99 -21.52 -3.85
C ASN A 127 -2.70 -20.97 -2.60
#